data_AF-A0A495K289-F1
#
_entry.id   AF-A0A495K289-F1
#
_cell.length_a   1.000
_cell.length_b   1.000
_cell.length_c   1.000
_cell.angle_alpha   90.00
_cell.angle_beta   90.00
_cell.angle_gamma   90.00
#
_symmetry.space_group_name_H-M   'P 1'
#
loop_
_entity.id
_entity.type
_entity.pdbx_description
1 polymer ?
#
loop_
_entity_poly.entity_id
_entity_poly.type
_entity_poly.pdbx_seq_one_letter_code
_entity_poly.pdbx_strand_id
1 'polypeptide(L)'
;MIEKTRRDVVVKCSHGARGGHADFAERFRWMSSQAVWAPTVSGITQMTSLRGDEVDDVFDPRLSGPIRHHYAVKCQKCPNSVSIREEVLQQICVMLTGWSDYAGPPNQYRQTFAMLATHNDDASVTITLDGLRASLQLHNDMLDQH
;
A
#
# COMPACT_ATOMS: atom_id res chain seq x y z
N MET A 1 -0.57 15.26 25.47
CA MET A 1 -1.03 14.76 24.16
C MET A 1 -0.07 13.67 23.75
N ILE A 2 -0.54 12.42 23.67
CA ILE A 2 0.26 11.36 23.07
C ILE A 2 0.25 11.67 21.58
N GLU A 3 1.39 12.10 21.06
CA GLU A 3 1.66 12.09 19.63
C GLU A 3 1.29 10.68 19.16
N LYS A 4 0.18 10.52 18.43
CA LYS A 4 -0.10 9.25 17.76
C LYS A 4 1.06 9.05 16.79
N THR A 5 2.12 8.37 17.24
CA THR A 5 3.31 8.12 16.45
C THR A 5 2.87 7.40 15.20
N ARG A 6 3.04 8.07 14.06
CA ARG A 6 2.55 7.60 12.77
C ARG A 6 3.37 6.37 12.39
N ARG A 7 2.68 5.25 12.27
CA ARG A 7 3.30 3.93 12.08
C ARG A 7 3.62 3.72 10.61
N ASP A 8 4.85 3.37 10.26
CA ASP A 8 5.19 3.04 8.89
C ASP A 8 4.48 1.74 8.46
N VAL A 9 4.07 1.62 7.19
CA VAL A 9 3.64 0.35 6.60
C VAL A 9 4.80 -0.25 5.84
N VAL A 10 5.22 -1.45 6.23
CA VAL A 10 6.34 -2.16 5.62
C VAL A 10 5.82 -3.37 4.88
N VAL A 11 6.13 -3.47 3.59
CA VAL A 11 5.82 -4.67 2.81
C VAL A 11 7.12 -5.48 2.67
N LYS A 12 7.03 -6.80 2.78
CA LYS A 12 8.19 -7.71 2.64
C LYS A 12 7.85 -8.87 1.72
N CYS A 13 8.82 -9.31 0.93
CA CYS A 13 8.65 -10.59 0.25
C CYS A 13 8.82 -11.74 1.27
N SER A 14 8.11 -12.85 1.05
CA SER A 14 8.26 -14.09 1.83
C SER A 14 9.67 -14.68 1.78
N HIS A 15 10.45 -14.39 0.73
CA HIS A 15 11.89 -14.70 0.68
C HIS A 15 12.68 -14.00 1.80
N GLY A 16 12.36 -12.74 2.11
CA GLY A 16 12.99 -11.98 3.21
C GLY A 16 12.50 -12.35 4.61
N ALA A 17 11.39 -13.11 4.72
CA ALA A 17 10.85 -13.55 6.00
C ALA A 17 11.48 -14.87 6.51
N ARG A 18 12.08 -15.68 5.62
CA ARG A 18 12.55 -17.04 5.94
C ARG A 18 14.03 -17.16 6.33
N GLY A 19 14.83 -16.09 6.32
CA GLY A 19 16.26 -16.22 6.58
C GLY A 19 16.97 -14.92 6.93
N GLY A 20 16.70 -14.38 8.12
CA GLY A 20 17.63 -13.57 8.95
C GLY A 20 18.16 -12.22 8.44
N HIS A 21 18.18 -11.95 7.14
CA HIS A 21 18.76 -10.74 6.56
C HIS A 21 17.85 -10.13 5.49
N ALA A 22 17.77 -8.81 5.52
CA ALA A 22 16.89 -7.93 4.77
C ALA A 22 16.87 -8.14 3.23
N ASP A 23 15.76 -8.69 2.74
CA ASP A 23 15.34 -8.60 1.33
C ASP A 23 14.05 -7.75 1.22
N PHE A 24 14.18 -6.46 1.54
CA PHE A 24 13.07 -5.54 1.83
C PHE A 24 12.17 -5.27 0.60
N ALA A 25 10.84 -5.15 0.76
CA ALA A 25 9.90 -4.92 -0.34
C ALA A 25 9.04 -3.69 -0.06
N GLU A 26 9.64 -2.50 -0.07
CA GLU A 26 8.99 -1.20 0.11
C GLU A 26 8.50 -0.84 1.52
N ARG A 27 8.69 0.44 1.87
CA ARG A 27 8.14 1.05 3.08
C ARG A 27 7.37 2.29 2.67
N PHE A 28 6.14 2.38 3.17
CA PHE A 28 5.28 3.54 3.01
C PHE A 28 5.23 4.32 4.32
N ARG A 29 5.45 5.62 4.22
CA ARG A 29 5.42 6.55 5.34
C ARG A 29 4.36 7.61 5.12
N TRP A 30 3.63 7.96 6.18
CA TRP A 30 2.70 9.06 6.15
C TRP A 30 3.43 10.43 6.11
N MET A 31 3.16 11.20 5.06
CA MET A 31 3.69 12.53 4.82
C MET A 31 2.63 13.58 5.17
N SER A 32 2.64 14.14 6.39
CA SER A 32 1.58 15.06 6.82
C SER A 32 1.43 16.34 6.02
N SER A 33 2.52 16.86 5.48
CA SER A 33 2.48 18.06 4.65
C SER A 33 1.65 17.87 3.38
N GLN A 34 1.51 16.63 2.92
CA GLN A 34 0.82 16.27 1.68
C GLN A 34 -0.44 15.42 1.94
N ALA A 35 -0.63 14.98 3.19
CA ALA A 35 -1.68 14.06 3.59
C ALA A 35 -1.75 12.77 2.74
N VAL A 36 -0.58 12.15 2.50
CA VAL A 36 -0.46 10.90 1.73
C VAL A 36 0.51 9.91 2.37
N TRP A 37 0.30 8.62 2.16
CA TRP A 37 1.31 7.58 2.32
C TRP A 37 2.20 7.54 1.08
N ALA A 38 3.48 7.83 1.24
CA ALA A 38 4.45 7.83 0.14
C ALA A 38 5.49 6.71 0.33
N PRO A 39 5.96 6.08 -0.76
CA PRO A 39 7.10 5.17 -0.67
C PRO A 39 8.33 5.93 -0.18
N THR A 40 9.15 5.27 0.62
CA THR A 40 10.42 5.83 1.08
C THR A 40 11.51 5.58 0.05
N VAL A 41 12.53 6.44 0.01
CA VAL A 41 13.64 6.39 -0.97
C VAL A 41 14.40 5.05 -0.99
N SER A 42 14.22 4.23 0.05
CA SER A 42 14.85 2.93 0.24
C SER A 42 14.20 1.75 -0.52
N GLY A 43 13.06 1.96 -1.21
CA GLY A 43 12.37 0.90 -1.96
C GLY A 43 12.46 1.02 -3.49
N ILE A 44 11.79 0.10 -4.20
CA ILE A 44 11.77 -0.01 -5.68
C ILE A 44 10.34 0.06 -6.17
N THR A 45 9.59 0.98 -5.60
CA THR A 45 8.29 1.29 -6.13
C THR A 45 8.45 2.04 -7.43
N GLN A 46 8.06 1.40 -8.53
CA GLN A 46 7.82 2.10 -9.78
C GLN A 46 6.42 2.71 -9.68
N MET A 47 6.37 4.03 -9.71
CA MET A 47 5.12 4.76 -9.89
C MET A 47 4.89 4.92 -11.40
N THR A 48 3.84 4.32 -11.91
CA THR A 48 3.35 4.57 -13.27
C THR A 48 2.10 5.42 -13.20
N SER A 49 2.03 6.44 -14.05
CA SER A 49 0.82 7.23 -14.22
C SER A 49 0.05 6.66 -15.39
N LEU A 50 -1.17 6.18 -15.15
CA LEU A 50 -2.08 5.71 -16.19
C LEU A 50 -3.16 6.77 -16.40
N ARG A 51 -3.59 6.95 -17.64
CA ARG A 51 -4.76 7.78 -17.96
C ARG A 51 -5.85 6.83 -18.45
N GLY A 52 -6.87 6.60 -17.61
CA GLY A 52 -7.77 5.46 -17.83
C GLY A 52 -7.05 4.12 -17.60
N ASP A 53 -7.19 3.16 -18.52
CA ASP A 53 -6.50 1.86 -18.52
C ASP A 53 -5.23 1.83 -19.42
N GLU A 54 -4.84 2.98 -20.01
CA GLU A 54 -3.69 3.09 -20.91
C GLU A 54 -2.47 3.72 -20.20
N VAL A 55 -1.28 3.17 -20.49
CA VAL A 55 0.03 3.69 -20.03
C VAL A 55 0.44 4.84 -20.95
N ASP A 56 0.56 6.04 -20.42
CA ASP A 56 0.79 7.24 -21.24
C ASP A 56 2.26 7.67 -21.17
N ASP A 57 3.01 7.49 -22.26
CA ASP A 57 4.39 8.01 -22.41
C ASP A 57 4.39 9.45 -22.98
N VAL A 58 3.26 9.95 -23.50
CA VAL A 58 3.15 11.27 -24.15
C VAL A 58 1.79 11.90 -23.82
N PHE A 59 1.80 13.09 -23.22
CA PHE A 59 0.58 13.82 -22.87
C PHE A 59 -0.31 14.12 -24.10
N ASP A 60 -1.44 13.40 -24.25
CA ASP A 60 -2.52 13.76 -25.20
C ASP A 60 -3.74 14.34 -24.44
N PRO A 61 -4.08 15.63 -24.63
CA PRO A 61 -5.23 16.25 -23.99
C PRO A 61 -6.59 15.72 -24.48
N ARG A 62 -6.64 14.88 -25.52
CA ARG A 62 -7.87 14.27 -26.06
C ARG A 62 -8.25 12.95 -25.38
N LEU A 63 -7.31 12.30 -24.69
CA LEU A 63 -7.61 11.14 -23.85
C LEU A 63 -8.34 11.62 -22.60
N SER A 64 -9.65 11.36 -22.52
CA SER A 64 -10.52 11.82 -21.45
C SER A 64 -10.46 10.88 -20.24
N GLY A 65 -9.78 11.32 -19.18
CA GLY A 65 -9.79 10.61 -17.90
C GLY A 65 -8.91 11.28 -16.84
N PRO A 66 -9.23 11.13 -15.54
CA PRO A 66 -8.32 11.55 -14.47
C PRO A 66 -7.02 10.74 -14.55
N ILE A 67 -5.89 11.38 -14.29
CA ILE A 67 -4.61 10.69 -14.12
C ILE A 67 -4.71 9.83 -12.86
N ARG A 68 -4.42 8.53 -13.00
CA ARG A 68 -4.42 7.56 -11.91
C ARG A 68 -2.99 7.06 -11.68
N HIS A 69 -2.47 7.26 -10.48
CA HIS A 69 -1.17 6.72 -10.13
C HIS A 69 -1.30 5.26 -9.70
N HIS A 70 -0.41 4.41 -10.22
CA HIS A 70 -0.28 3.03 -9.83
C HIS A 70 1.10 2.81 -9.24
N TYR A 71 1.15 2.12 -8.11
CA TYR A 71 2.38 1.66 -7.51
C TYR A 71 2.58 0.18 -7.83
N ALA A 72 3.74 -0.15 -8.38
CA ALA A 72 4.16 -1.54 -8.52
C ALA A 72 5.16 -1.88 -7.40
N VAL A 73 4.70 -2.62 -6.40
CA VAL A 73 5.54 -3.14 -5.30
C VAL A 73 6.19 -4.44 -5.76
N LYS A 74 7.52 -4.42 -5.90
CA LYS A 74 8.31 -5.53 -6.49
C LYS A 74 9.39 -6.04 -5.54
N CYS A 75 9.67 -7.33 -5.66
CA CYS A 75 10.78 -8.02 -5.04
C CYS A 75 11.98 -8.06 -6.00
N GLN A 76 13.20 -7.70 -5.58
CA GLN A 76 14.38 -7.78 -6.48
C GLN A 76 14.78 -9.20 -6.84
N LYS A 77 14.56 -10.13 -5.92
CA LYS A 77 15.05 -11.51 -6.02
C LYS A 77 14.03 -12.48 -6.59
N CYS A 78 12.82 -12.01 -6.86
CA CYS A 78 11.72 -12.85 -7.31
C CYS A 78 10.82 -12.10 -8.29
N PRO A 79 10.24 -12.79 -9.29
CA PRO A 79 9.41 -12.16 -10.31
C PRO A 79 8.06 -11.65 -9.77
N ASN A 80 7.82 -11.78 -8.46
CA ASN A 80 6.59 -11.39 -7.82
C ASN A 80 6.49 -9.86 -7.72
N SER A 81 5.43 -9.33 -8.33
CA SER A 81 5.00 -7.94 -8.19
C SER A 81 3.53 -7.86 -7.81
N VAL A 82 3.15 -6.75 -7.18
CA VAL A 82 1.75 -6.36 -6.97
C VAL A 82 1.60 -4.95 -7.52
N SER A 83 0.72 -4.79 -8.51
CA SER A 83 0.32 -3.47 -9.00
C SER A 83 -0.94 -3.06 -8.26
N ILE A 84 -0.96 -1.83 -7.76
CA ILE A 84 -2.07 -1.30 -6.97
C ILE A 84 -2.27 0.19 -7.26
N ARG A 85 -3.52 0.62 -7.38
CA ARG A 85 -3.87 2.04 -7.49
C ARG A 85 -3.49 2.78 -6.22
N GLU A 86 -3.00 4.01 -6.37
CA GLU A 86 -2.62 4.85 -5.23
C GLU A 86 -3.77 4.98 -4.25
N GLU A 87 -4.99 5.33 -4.69
CA GLU A 87 -6.11 5.53 -3.77
C GLU A 87 -6.45 4.26 -2.96
N VAL A 88 -6.28 3.08 -3.56
CA VAL A 88 -6.53 1.79 -2.91
C VAL A 88 -5.42 1.49 -1.91
N LEU A 89 -4.15 1.75 -2.29
CA LEU A 89 -3.02 1.60 -1.38
C LEU A 89 -3.15 2.51 -0.15
N GLN A 90 -3.56 3.77 -0.34
CA GLN A 90 -3.82 4.70 0.76
C GLN A 90 -4.83 4.11 1.75
N GLN A 91 -5.94 3.57 1.24
CA GLN A 91 -6.99 2.96 2.08
C GLN A 91 -6.49 1.72 2.82
N ILE A 92 -5.73 0.84 2.15
CA ILE A 92 -5.13 -0.33 2.78
C ILE A 92 -4.17 0.08 3.90
N CYS A 93 -3.30 1.09 3.69
CA CYS A 93 -2.40 1.59 4.71
C CYS A 93 -3.14 2.15 5.94
N VAL A 94 -4.25 2.87 5.72
CA VAL A 94 -5.13 3.34 6.80
C VAL A 94 -5.74 2.17 7.57
N MET A 95 -6.24 1.15 6.87
CA MET A 95 -6.85 -0.03 7.49
C MET A 95 -5.85 -0.85 8.31
N LEU A 96 -4.62 -1.03 7.80
CA LEU A 96 -3.54 -1.75 8.49
C LEU A 96 -3.05 -1.03 9.74
N THR A 97 -2.94 0.29 9.69
CA THR A 97 -2.44 1.10 10.83
C THR A 97 -3.53 1.44 11.84
N GLY A 98 -4.80 1.24 11.49
CA GLY A 98 -5.94 1.63 12.33
C GLY A 98 -6.07 3.15 12.49
N TRP A 99 -5.44 3.92 11.62
CA TRP A 99 -5.39 5.38 11.75
C TRP A 99 -6.78 5.98 11.47
N SER A 100 -7.30 6.73 12.44
CA SER A 100 -8.70 7.14 12.54
C SER A 100 -9.05 8.47 11.89
N ASP A 101 -8.05 9.28 11.50
CA ASP A 101 -8.30 10.66 11.07
C ASP A 101 -8.66 10.73 9.58
N TYR A 102 -8.50 9.62 8.86
CA TYR A 102 -9.14 9.41 7.56
C TYR A 102 -10.59 8.99 7.82
N ALA A 103 -11.56 9.76 7.30
CA ALA A 103 -13.00 9.50 7.40
C ALA A 103 -13.45 8.30 6.54
N GLY A 104 -12.66 7.21 6.55
CA GLY A 104 -13.02 5.94 5.95
C GLY A 104 -14.11 5.23 6.75
N PRO A 105 -14.84 4.30 6.11
CA PRO A 105 -16.01 3.67 6.70
C PRO A 105 -15.71 3.00 8.06
N PRO A 106 -16.71 2.93 8.96
CA PRO A 106 -16.58 2.25 10.25
C PRO A 106 -16.49 0.76 10.00
N ASN A 107 -15.27 0.26 9.83
CA ASN A 107 -15.11 -0.95 9.04
C ASN A 107 -14.88 -2.22 9.87
N GLN A 108 -15.87 -3.10 9.87
CA GLN A 108 -15.80 -4.49 10.37
C GLN A 108 -14.58 -5.26 9.84
N TYR A 109 -14.06 -4.89 8.67
CA TYR A 109 -12.88 -5.52 8.07
C TYR A 109 -11.54 -5.11 8.72
N ARG A 110 -11.50 -4.09 9.61
CA ARG A 110 -10.22 -3.66 10.24
C ARG A 110 -9.50 -4.80 10.96
N GLN A 111 -10.23 -5.67 11.65
CA GLN A 111 -9.63 -6.83 12.30
C GLN A 111 -9.02 -7.80 11.27
N THR A 112 -9.72 -8.04 10.16
CA THR A 112 -9.23 -8.88 9.06
C THR A 112 -7.96 -8.32 8.43
N PHE A 113 -7.89 -7.00 8.19
CA PHE A 113 -6.66 -6.36 7.71
C PHE A 113 -5.53 -6.47 8.73
N ALA A 114 -5.81 -6.24 10.02
CA ALA A 114 -4.81 -6.36 11.08
C ALA A 114 -4.25 -7.79 11.19
N MET A 115 -5.06 -8.82 10.91
CA MET A 115 -4.61 -10.22 10.89
C MET A 115 -3.64 -10.54 9.74
N LEU A 116 -3.58 -9.72 8.70
CA LEU A 116 -2.60 -9.88 7.60
C LEU A 116 -1.21 -9.37 7.98
N ALA A 117 -1.08 -8.63 9.09
CA ALA A 117 0.20 -8.18 9.59
C ALA A 117 1.02 -9.35 10.14
N THR A 118 2.25 -9.50 9.66
CA THR A 118 3.21 -10.46 10.18
C THR A 118 4.02 -9.91 11.35
N HIS A 119 4.10 -8.59 11.48
CA HIS A 119 4.71 -7.91 12.62
C HIS A 119 4.01 -6.57 12.89
N ASN A 120 3.88 -6.19 14.15
CA ASN A 120 3.08 -5.04 14.58
C ASN A 120 3.71 -4.46 15.86
N ASP A 121 4.39 -3.32 15.74
CA ASP A 121 4.99 -2.58 16.86
C ASP A 121 4.66 -1.07 16.81
N ASP A 122 5.02 -0.33 17.86
CA ASP A 122 4.67 1.09 17.98
C ASP A 122 5.17 1.98 16.83
N ALA A 123 6.17 1.53 16.07
CA ALA A 123 6.75 2.28 14.95
C ALA A 123 6.23 1.83 13.58
N SER A 124 5.78 0.58 13.43
CA SER A 124 5.48 0.00 12.11
C SER A 124 4.50 -1.17 12.13
N VAL A 125 3.77 -1.32 11.03
CA VAL A 125 3.01 -2.52 10.68
C VAL A 125 3.69 -3.18 9.48
N THR A 126 4.05 -4.45 9.59
CA THR A 126 4.64 -5.22 8.49
C THR A 126 3.65 -6.24 7.94
N ILE A 127 3.53 -6.31 6.62
CA ILE A 127 2.81 -7.37 5.89
C ILE A 127 3.75 -8.04 4.89
N THR A 128 3.40 -9.24 4.43
CA THR A 128 4.08 -9.83 3.27
C THR A 128 3.49 -9.33 1.96
N LEU A 129 4.20 -9.55 0.84
CA LEU A 129 3.68 -9.28 -0.51
C LEU A 129 2.39 -10.07 -0.79
N ASP A 130 2.30 -11.30 -0.29
CA ASP A 130 1.08 -12.11 -0.38
C ASP A 130 -0.03 -11.55 0.52
N GLY A 131 0.32 -11.04 1.70
CA GLY A 131 -0.59 -10.28 2.56
C GLY A 131 -1.12 -9.01 1.88
N LEU A 132 -0.29 -8.33 1.07
CA LEU A 132 -0.72 -7.18 0.27
C LEU A 132 -1.71 -7.60 -0.84
N ARG A 133 -1.48 -8.73 -1.51
CA ARG A 133 -2.45 -9.29 -2.48
C ARG A 133 -3.77 -9.64 -1.81
N ALA A 134 -3.72 -10.28 -0.64
CA ALA A 134 -4.92 -10.59 0.15
C ALA A 134 -5.65 -9.31 0.58
N SER A 135 -4.92 -8.27 0.98
CA SER A 135 -5.48 -6.96 1.32
C SER A 135 -6.22 -6.32 0.13
N LEU A 136 -5.65 -6.43 -1.07
CA LEU A 136 -6.28 -5.94 -2.30
C LEU A 136 -7.55 -6.74 -2.64
N GLN A 137 -7.51 -8.07 -2.49
CA GLN A 137 -8.69 -8.90 -2.71
C GLN A 137 -9.82 -8.52 -1.73
N LEU A 138 -9.51 -8.41 -0.43
CA LEU A 138 -10.48 -7.98 0.58
C LEU A 138 -11.07 -6.61 0.27
N HIS A 139 -10.24 -5.67 -0.22
CA HIS A 139 -10.70 -4.35 -0.63
C HIS A 139 -11.69 -4.43 -1.80
N ASN A 140 -11.38 -5.22 -2.82
CA ASN A 140 -12.29 -5.42 -3.96
C ASN A 140 -13.60 -6.09 -3.52
N ASP A 141 -13.51 -7.15 -2.69
CA ASP A 141 -14.70 -7.85 -2.16
C ASP A 141 -15.62 -6.91 -1.36
N MET A 142 -15.05 -5.90 -0.68
CA MET A 142 -15.83 -4.88 0.01
C MET A 142 -16.60 -3.95 -0.95
N LEU A 143 -16.02 -3.64 -2.12
CA LEU A 143 -16.67 -2.78 -3.11
C LEU A 143 -17.84 -3.50 -3.78
N ASP A 144 -17.73 -4.81 -4.00
CA ASP A 144 -18.78 -5.61 -4.65
C ASP A 144 -20.02 -5.82 -3.78
N GLN A 145 -19.95 -5.53 -2.47
CA GLN A 145 -21.07 -5.66 -1.53
C GLN A 145 -21.94 -4.39 -1.41
N HIS A 146 -21.62 -3.32 -2.14
CA HIS A 146 -22.27 -2.01 -2.07
C HIS A 146 -22.63 -1.45 -3.45
#